data_AF-A0A498D4I7-F1
#
_entry.id   AF-A0A498D4I7-F1
#
_cell.length_a   1.000
_cell.length_b   1.000
_cell.length_c   1.000
_cell.angle_alpha   90.00
_cell.angle_beta   90.00
_cell.angle_gamma   90.00
#
_symmetry.space_group_name_H-M   'P 1'
#
loop_
_entity.id
_entity.type
_entity.pdbx_description
1 polymer ?
#
loop_
_entity_poly.entity_id
_entity_poly.type
_entity_poly.pdbx_seq_one_letter_code
_entity_poly.pdbx_strand_id
1 'polypeptide(L)'
;MKRTTLVVALTLCFANSVYAADGLNLLDDQELSKVNGQALLSMTVTDPEFTNAQMKAENIGFYKLGMDAVMDLNINVKSLKLGCGGVNGAGGCDIDIDNLSLSGQSNTADGRASSSAQLTNPFIEFAVKNPKSAAAREIVGFRLSADKVVGLLTTGTENSSKPNGINSLSGYMKVQSDSSGTIKGLASTAATRYNLYGSNQYGNLSVNGRLQALGLGGIAEVAFTTTAGGFNIPDINNNPFTTPAIVVNGTRMKSVTLVSRVNVPDILLGDDKSGYASEGKVNYDPTTGYPTGVTALGGKVTATVTSCNLLACLLAPTNSKFENVYMNGKISGVTADLTLNQSLGLIHNLPINSAVSLSLQKQAVKWLGTNDDDDIAQKGWWLSAKDPVNIGEVIPQDLINIDQLFPQIGTAVSDYLQKNPAKTNDLGGLLKLGALTANIGNIDLSNTPLKLNVENLILKGQSFASNCYGGLKFC
;
A
#
# COMPACT_ATOMS: atom_id res chain seq x y z
N MET A 1 54.05 -94.94 29.78
CA MET A 1 52.78 -94.36 29.32
C MET A 1 53.06 -93.13 28.46
N LYS A 2 52.41 -93.06 27.30
CA LYS A 2 52.12 -91.95 26.36
C LYS A 2 52.93 -90.62 26.38
N ARG A 3 53.36 -90.27 25.15
CA ARG A 3 53.53 -88.94 24.48
C ARG A 3 52.77 -87.78 25.17
N THR A 4 53.16 -86.50 25.07
CA THR A 4 53.18 -85.67 23.85
C THR A 4 53.62 -84.24 24.22
N THR A 5 54.26 -83.56 23.27
CA THR A 5 54.74 -82.16 23.21
C THR A 5 53.62 -81.11 23.22
N LEU A 6 53.88 -79.87 23.67
CA LEU A 6 53.22 -78.67 23.13
C LEU A 6 54.12 -77.41 23.22
N VAL A 7 54.11 -76.65 22.12
CA VAL A 7 54.88 -75.44 21.80
C VAL A 7 54.12 -74.18 22.22
N VAL A 8 54.83 -73.15 22.71
CA VAL A 8 54.32 -71.78 22.90
C VAL A 8 54.99 -70.86 21.88
N ALA A 9 54.18 -70.17 21.06
CA ALA A 9 54.62 -69.24 20.03
C ALA A 9 54.71 -67.80 20.58
N LEU A 10 55.84 -67.13 20.28
CA LEU A 10 56.21 -65.79 20.73
C LEU A 10 55.96 -64.78 19.60
N THR A 11 55.10 -63.79 19.82
CA THR A 11 54.77 -62.70 18.88
C THR A 11 55.76 -61.55 19.00
N LEU A 12 56.51 -61.26 17.93
CA LEU A 12 57.41 -60.11 17.81
C LEU A 12 56.64 -58.85 17.36
N CYS A 13 56.83 -57.75 18.08
CA CYS A 13 56.42 -56.39 17.68
C CYS A 13 57.40 -55.80 16.66
N PHE A 14 56.90 -55.30 15.53
CA PHE A 14 57.63 -54.41 14.64
C PHE A 14 56.95 -53.04 14.61
N ALA A 15 57.71 -52.01 14.96
CA ALA A 15 57.34 -50.61 14.88
C ALA A 15 57.39 -50.14 13.42
N ASN A 16 56.31 -49.54 12.92
CA ASN A 16 56.32 -48.79 11.66
C ASN A 16 56.42 -47.30 11.96
N SER A 17 57.55 -46.72 11.57
CA SER A 17 57.77 -45.27 11.47
C SER A 17 56.96 -44.70 10.31
N VAL A 18 56.17 -43.65 10.58
CA VAL A 18 55.48 -42.84 9.57
C VAL A 18 56.48 -41.84 8.98
N TYR A 19 56.74 -41.93 7.68
CA TYR A 19 57.41 -40.87 6.93
C TYR A 19 56.36 -39.86 6.46
N ALA A 20 56.47 -38.62 6.92
CA ALA A 20 55.80 -37.48 6.29
C ALA A 20 56.55 -37.16 4.99
N ALA A 21 55.88 -37.34 3.85
CA ALA A 21 56.34 -36.83 2.57
C ALA A 21 55.85 -35.38 2.42
N ASP A 22 56.77 -34.43 2.53
CA ASP A 22 56.56 -33.03 2.17
C ASP A 22 56.58 -32.90 0.64
N GLY A 23 55.46 -32.47 0.05
CA GLY A 23 55.36 -32.18 -1.38
C GLY A 23 53.91 -31.97 -1.84
N LEU A 24 53.70 -31.01 -2.75
CA LEU A 24 52.46 -30.86 -3.49
C LEU A 24 52.26 -32.09 -4.38
N ASN A 25 51.22 -32.87 -4.12
CA ASN A 25 50.82 -33.97 -5.00
C ASN A 25 50.09 -33.41 -6.22
N LEU A 26 50.58 -33.71 -7.43
CA LEU A 26 49.83 -33.49 -8.67
C LEU A 26 48.68 -34.49 -8.68
N LEU A 27 47.45 -33.98 -8.70
CA LEU A 27 46.23 -34.77 -8.91
C LEU A 27 45.84 -34.65 -10.39
N ASP A 28 45.50 -35.77 -11.03
CA ASP A 28 44.89 -35.75 -12.37
C ASP A 28 43.38 -35.43 -12.30
N ASP A 29 42.74 -35.11 -13.42
CA ASP A 29 41.31 -34.74 -13.49
C ASP A 29 40.36 -35.81 -12.91
N GLN A 30 40.76 -37.08 -12.95
CA GLN A 30 40.04 -38.22 -12.40
C GLN A 30 40.21 -38.34 -10.88
N GLU A 31 41.33 -37.89 -10.34
CA GLU A 31 41.56 -37.76 -8.89
C GLU A 31 40.94 -36.47 -8.31
N LEU A 32 40.93 -35.38 -9.07
CA LEU A 32 40.17 -34.15 -8.79
C LEU A 32 38.66 -34.41 -8.74
N SER A 33 38.13 -35.24 -9.64
CA SER A 33 36.74 -35.70 -9.66
C SER A 33 36.35 -36.55 -8.44
N LYS A 34 37.33 -37.21 -7.78
CA LYS A 34 37.11 -38.00 -6.55
C LYS A 34 37.13 -37.16 -5.28
N VAL A 35 37.57 -35.90 -5.34
CA VAL A 35 37.43 -34.97 -4.22
C VAL A 35 35.96 -34.53 -4.17
N ASN A 36 35.16 -35.16 -3.31
CA ASN A 36 33.83 -34.69 -2.93
C ASN A 36 33.95 -33.39 -2.11
N GLY A 37 34.39 -32.31 -2.76
CA GLY A 37 34.19 -30.95 -2.28
C GLY A 37 32.85 -30.46 -2.80
N GLN A 38 31.99 -29.94 -1.92
CA GLN A 38 30.91 -29.07 -2.36
C GLN A 38 31.58 -27.88 -3.06
N ALA A 39 31.47 -27.80 -4.39
CA ALA A 39 32.06 -26.71 -5.14
C ALA A 39 31.35 -25.42 -4.71
N LEU A 40 32.08 -24.52 -4.03
CA LEU A 40 31.56 -23.24 -3.56
C LEU A 40 30.94 -22.44 -4.71
N LEU A 41 31.51 -22.56 -5.92
CA LEU A 41 30.98 -21.96 -7.14
C LEU A 41 30.37 -23.03 -8.04
N SER A 42 29.14 -22.80 -8.50
CA SER A 42 28.44 -23.64 -9.45
C SER A 42 28.12 -22.87 -10.73
N MET A 43 28.29 -23.52 -11.89
CA MET A 43 27.90 -22.96 -13.17
C MET A 43 26.75 -23.77 -13.75
N THR A 44 25.66 -23.10 -14.11
CA THR A 44 24.50 -23.69 -14.77
C THR A 44 24.23 -22.95 -16.07
N VAL A 45 23.96 -23.70 -17.13
CA VAL A 45 23.61 -23.16 -18.45
C VAL A 45 22.21 -23.62 -18.81
N THR A 46 21.35 -22.69 -19.21
CA THR A 46 20.01 -22.95 -19.73
C THR A 46 19.97 -22.61 -21.21
N ASP A 47 19.83 -23.65 -22.05
CA ASP A 47 19.68 -23.48 -23.49
C ASP A 47 18.40 -22.71 -23.84
N PRO A 48 18.38 -21.88 -24.90
CA PRO A 48 17.17 -21.17 -25.34
C PRO A 48 15.94 -22.08 -25.47
N GLU A 49 16.12 -23.34 -25.84
CA GLU A 49 15.04 -24.32 -26.00
C GLU A 49 14.25 -24.60 -24.71
N PHE A 50 14.88 -24.43 -23.54
CA PHE A 50 14.32 -24.66 -22.19
C PHE A 50 13.94 -23.37 -21.46
N THR A 51 13.94 -22.23 -22.15
CA THR A 51 13.51 -20.94 -21.58
C THR A 51 12.03 -20.69 -21.78
N ASN A 52 11.52 -19.58 -21.23
CA ASN A 52 10.14 -19.13 -21.48
C ASN A 52 9.93 -18.81 -22.97
N ALA A 53 8.67 -18.80 -23.41
CA ALA A 53 8.29 -18.64 -24.82
C ALA A 53 8.92 -17.39 -25.49
N GLN A 54 9.01 -16.28 -24.75
CA GLN A 54 9.61 -15.05 -25.27
C GLN A 54 11.11 -15.20 -25.50
N MET A 55 11.85 -15.67 -24.49
CA MET A 55 13.32 -15.85 -24.60
C MET A 55 13.68 -16.92 -25.63
N LYS A 56 12.87 -17.97 -25.75
CA LYS A 56 13.01 -18.99 -26.79
C LYS A 56 12.85 -18.41 -28.20
N ALA A 57 11.82 -17.60 -28.41
CA ALA A 57 11.59 -16.93 -29.70
C ALA A 57 12.71 -15.96 -30.06
N GLU A 58 13.32 -15.30 -29.07
CA GLU A 58 14.45 -14.39 -29.26
C GLU A 58 15.82 -15.10 -29.30
N ASN A 59 15.85 -16.43 -29.15
CA ASN A 59 17.05 -17.26 -29.09
C ASN A 59 18.02 -16.85 -27.96
N ILE A 60 17.48 -16.58 -26.77
CA ILE A 60 18.22 -16.17 -25.57
C ILE A 60 18.33 -17.35 -24.60
N GLY A 61 19.55 -17.67 -24.19
CA GLY A 61 19.86 -18.63 -23.13
C GLY A 61 20.47 -17.93 -21.91
N PHE A 62 20.59 -18.66 -20.80
CA PHE A 62 21.07 -18.11 -19.52
C PHE A 62 22.31 -18.85 -19.01
N TYR A 63 23.26 -18.09 -18.47
CA TYR A 63 24.49 -18.59 -17.87
C TYR A 63 24.56 -18.09 -16.44
N LYS A 64 24.27 -18.96 -15.47
CA LYS A 64 24.24 -18.66 -14.03
C LYS A 64 25.54 -19.15 -13.40
N LEU A 65 26.26 -18.24 -12.76
CA LEU A 65 27.36 -18.54 -11.83
C LEU A 65 26.85 -18.29 -10.42
N GLY A 66 26.51 -19.35 -9.70
CA GLY A 66 26.01 -19.32 -8.34
C GLY A 66 27.10 -19.65 -7.31
N MET A 67 26.91 -19.17 -6.09
CA MET A 67 27.73 -19.52 -4.94
C MET A 67 26.87 -20.30 -3.94
N ASP A 68 27.24 -21.52 -3.59
CA ASP A 68 26.52 -22.34 -2.59
C ASP A 68 26.94 -21.92 -1.17
N ALA A 69 26.43 -20.77 -0.74
CA ALA A 69 26.75 -20.16 0.55
C ALA A 69 25.64 -19.21 1.02
N VAL A 70 25.67 -18.88 2.31
CA VAL A 70 24.94 -17.74 2.87
C VAL A 70 25.93 -16.58 2.99
N MET A 71 25.65 -15.48 2.29
CA MET A 71 26.43 -14.26 2.36
C MET A 71 25.74 -13.27 3.29
N ASP A 72 26.46 -12.84 4.32
CA ASP A 72 26.03 -11.75 5.21
C ASP A 72 26.44 -10.40 4.63
N LEU A 73 25.46 -9.51 4.44
CA LEU A 73 25.64 -8.19 3.85
C LEU A 73 25.03 -7.09 4.72
N ASN A 74 25.86 -6.15 5.17
CA ASN A 74 25.41 -4.89 5.77
C ASN A 74 25.98 -3.74 4.93
N ILE A 75 25.11 -2.93 4.34
CA ILE A 75 25.49 -1.86 3.42
C ILE A 75 24.72 -0.60 3.78
N ASN A 76 25.41 0.54 3.67
CA ASN A 76 24.78 1.85 3.56
C ASN A 76 25.31 2.58 2.32
N VAL A 77 24.40 3.12 1.50
CA VAL A 77 24.69 3.87 0.27
C VAL A 77 23.98 5.22 0.34
N LYS A 78 24.76 6.30 0.50
CA LYS A 78 24.20 7.66 0.60
C LYS A 78 23.36 8.06 -0.61
N SER A 79 23.78 7.65 -1.81
CA SER A 79 23.03 7.90 -3.04
C SER A 79 23.29 6.77 -4.03
N LEU A 80 22.26 5.96 -4.31
CA LEU A 80 22.28 4.92 -5.33
C LEU A 80 21.64 5.46 -6.60
N LYS A 81 22.45 5.68 -7.64
CA LYS A 81 22.00 6.23 -8.92
C LYS A 81 22.44 5.33 -10.07
N LEU A 82 21.48 4.74 -10.77
CA LEU A 82 21.70 3.80 -11.86
C LEU A 82 20.92 4.25 -13.11
N GLY A 83 21.55 4.21 -14.29
CA GLY A 83 20.88 4.51 -15.56
C GLY A 83 20.58 5.99 -15.83
N CYS A 84 21.27 6.92 -15.16
CA CYS A 84 21.04 8.36 -15.32
C CYS A 84 21.38 8.87 -16.72
N GLY A 85 20.44 9.59 -17.36
CA GLY A 85 20.61 10.13 -18.71
C GLY A 85 20.76 9.08 -19.82
N GLY A 86 20.59 7.79 -19.47
CA GLY A 86 20.84 6.66 -20.35
C GLY A 86 19.67 6.34 -21.29
N VAL A 87 19.51 5.05 -21.57
CA VAL A 87 18.58 4.50 -22.59
C VAL A 87 17.12 4.90 -22.41
N ASN A 88 16.71 5.30 -21.21
CA ASN A 88 15.35 5.72 -20.87
C ASN A 88 15.17 7.26 -20.84
N GLY A 89 16.10 8.00 -21.45
CA GLY A 89 16.00 9.44 -21.68
C GLY A 89 16.86 10.30 -20.75
N ALA A 90 17.07 11.55 -21.17
CA ALA A 90 17.81 12.57 -20.43
C ALA A 90 17.05 13.02 -19.16
N GLY A 91 17.79 13.51 -18.15
CA GLY A 91 17.19 14.19 -16.98
C GLY A 91 16.62 13.28 -15.87
N GLY A 92 16.82 11.97 -15.94
CA GLY A 92 16.41 11.04 -14.88
C GLY A 92 17.28 9.78 -14.84
N CYS A 93 17.18 9.03 -13.75
CA CYS A 93 17.83 7.74 -13.53
C CYS A 93 16.78 6.64 -13.49
N ASP A 94 17.15 5.42 -13.87
CA ASP A 94 16.28 4.25 -13.78
C ASP A 94 16.04 3.87 -12.31
N ILE A 95 17.09 3.93 -11.49
CA ILE A 95 16.98 3.76 -10.04
C ILE A 95 17.70 4.95 -9.41
N ASP A 96 16.99 5.68 -8.56
CA ASP A 96 17.50 6.80 -7.77
C ASP A 96 16.95 6.68 -6.35
N ILE A 97 17.81 6.34 -5.40
CA ILE A 97 17.45 6.15 -3.99
C ILE A 97 18.44 6.88 -3.12
N ASP A 98 17.93 7.73 -2.24
CA ASP A 98 18.71 8.42 -1.24
C ASP A 98 18.79 7.62 0.06
N ASN A 99 19.96 7.64 0.70
CA ASN A 99 20.22 7.04 2.01
C ASN A 99 19.73 5.59 2.11
N LEU A 100 20.06 4.78 1.11
CA LEU A 100 19.73 3.37 1.06
C LEU A 100 20.54 2.61 2.12
N SER A 101 19.89 1.72 2.86
CA SER A 101 20.55 0.84 3.81
C SER A 101 19.96 -0.56 3.76
N LEU A 102 20.84 -1.57 3.81
CA LEU A 102 20.48 -2.98 3.88
C LEU A 102 21.18 -3.58 5.10
N SER A 103 20.39 -4.17 6.00
CA SER A 103 20.88 -4.77 7.25
C SER A 103 20.07 -6.01 7.61
N GLY A 104 20.40 -6.66 8.74
CA GLY A 104 19.48 -7.60 9.36
C GLY A 104 18.18 -6.91 9.81
N GLN A 105 17.15 -7.70 10.07
CA GLN A 105 15.85 -7.19 10.52
C GLN A 105 15.90 -6.85 12.02
N SER A 106 15.81 -5.55 12.34
CA SER A 106 15.69 -5.06 13.71
C SER A 106 14.98 -3.72 13.72
N ASN A 107 14.24 -3.45 14.80
CA ASN A 107 13.57 -2.17 15.04
C ASN A 107 14.43 -1.19 15.85
N THR A 108 15.68 -1.55 16.14
CA THR A 108 16.62 -0.74 16.94
C THR A 108 17.88 -0.44 16.15
N ALA A 109 18.50 0.70 16.39
CA ALA A 109 19.69 1.10 15.66
C ALA A 109 20.87 0.16 15.92
N ASP A 110 21.11 -0.18 17.19
CA ASP A 110 22.16 -1.13 17.58
C ASP A 110 21.93 -2.51 16.95
N GLY A 111 20.69 -3.02 16.98
CA GLY A 111 20.38 -4.32 16.39
C GLY A 111 20.53 -4.36 14.88
N ARG A 112 20.27 -3.25 14.18
CA ARG A 112 20.54 -3.14 12.73
C ARG A 112 22.04 -3.06 12.46
N ALA A 113 22.75 -2.15 13.15
CA ALA A 113 24.18 -1.95 12.98
C ALA A 113 25.02 -3.19 13.34
N SER A 114 24.51 -4.05 14.23
CA SER A 114 25.15 -5.31 14.63
C SER A 114 24.71 -6.53 13.81
N SER A 115 23.84 -6.38 12.80
CA SER A 115 23.32 -7.50 12.03
C SER A 115 23.36 -7.26 10.52
N SER A 116 23.46 -8.36 9.77
CA SER A 116 23.55 -8.34 8.31
C SER A 116 22.30 -8.94 7.68
N ALA A 117 21.96 -8.47 6.47
CA ALA A 117 21.01 -9.18 5.63
C ALA A 117 21.66 -10.48 5.14
N GLN A 118 20.88 -11.55 5.06
CA GLN A 118 21.33 -12.85 4.59
C GLN A 118 20.91 -13.06 3.14
N LEU A 119 21.90 -13.29 2.28
CA LEU A 119 21.71 -13.66 0.89
C LEU A 119 22.05 -15.15 0.75
N THR A 120 21.04 -15.99 0.60
CA THR A 120 21.20 -17.43 0.40
C THR A 120 21.39 -17.74 -1.08
N ASN A 121 22.48 -18.43 -1.40
CA ASN A 121 22.86 -18.82 -2.75
C ASN A 121 22.92 -17.65 -3.73
N PRO A 122 23.76 -16.62 -3.47
CA PRO A 122 23.88 -15.49 -4.37
C PRO A 122 24.47 -15.92 -5.71
N PHE A 123 24.08 -15.24 -6.78
CA PHE A 123 24.51 -15.56 -8.13
C PHE A 123 24.57 -14.34 -9.05
N ILE A 124 25.40 -14.46 -10.08
CA ILE A 124 25.34 -13.63 -11.27
C ILE A 124 24.82 -14.47 -12.43
N GLU A 125 23.89 -13.93 -13.21
CA GLU A 125 23.36 -14.62 -14.39
C GLU A 125 23.40 -13.70 -15.61
N PHE A 126 23.88 -14.24 -16.73
CA PHE A 126 23.95 -13.53 -18.01
C PHE A 126 22.89 -14.06 -18.97
N ALA A 127 22.18 -13.14 -19.62
CA ALA A 127 21.31 -13.43 -20.74
C ALA A 127 22.12 -13.31 -22.04
N VAL A 128 22.19 -14.39 -22.82
CA VAL A 128 23.03 -14.49 -24.02
C VAL A 128 22.18 -14.87 -25.21
N LYS A 129 22.12 -13.98 -26.20
CA LYS A 129 21.44 -14.20 -27.48
C LYS A 129 22.32 -14.99 -28.44
N ASN A 130 21.71 -15.88 -29.20
CA ASN A 130 22.36 -16.80 -30.13
C ASN A 130 23.55 -17.58 -29.52
N PRO A 131 23.37 -18.25 -28.35
CA PRO A 131 24.49 -18.86 -27.64
C PRO A 131 25.23 -19.93 -28.44
N LYS A 132 24.56 -20.62 -29.38
CA LYS A 132 25.15 -21.65 -30.25
C LYS A 132 25.96 -21.09 -31.44
N SER A 133 25.89 -19.79 -31.73
CA SER A 133 26.59 -19.17 -32.88
C SER A 133 27.73 -18.28 -32.41
N ALA A 134 28.99 -18.68 -32.64
CA ALA A 134 30.15 -17.89 -32.22
C ALA A 134 30.18 -16.47 -32.86
N ALA A 135 29.70 -16.33 -34.10
CA ALA A 135 29.71 -15.05 -34.82
C ALA A 135 28.56 -14.12 -34.43
N ALA A 136 27.46 -14.66 -33.88
CA ALA A 136 26.26 -13.89 -33.54
C ALA A 136 25.95 -13.87 -32.04
N ARG A 137 26.80 -14.50 -31.21
CA ARG A 137 26.65 -14.58 -29.75
C ARG A 137 26.80 -13.19 -29.15
N GLU A 138 25.82 -12.81 -28.34
CA GLU A 138 25.78 -11.46 -27.79
C GLU A 138 25.20 -11.47 -26.38
N ILE A 139 25.85 -10.82 -25.43
CA ILE A 139 25.27 -10.59 -24.11
C ILE A 139 24.19 -9.51 -24.24
N VAL A 140 22.97 -9.82 -23.81
CA VAL A 140 21.83 -8.88 -23.86
C VAL A 140 21.50 -8.28 -22.50
N GLY A 141 21.99 -8.89 -21.42
CA GLY A 141 21.91 -8.35 -20.08
C GLY A 141 22.58 -9.25 -19.04
N PHE A 142 22.66 -8.75 -17.82
CA PHE A 142 23.05 -9.53 -16.64
C PHE A 142 22.15 -9.18 -15.46
N ARG A 143 22.06 -10.09 -14.49
CA ARG A 143 21.45 -9.83 -13.18
C ARG A 143 22.31 -10.33 -12.04
N LEU A 144 22.22 -9.64 -10.92
CA LEU A 144 22.72 -10.03 -9.62
C LEU A 144 21.52 -10.38 -8.75
N SER A 145 21.52 -11.56 -8.14
CA SER A 145 20.39 -12.04 -7.35
C SER A 145 20.83 -13.09 -6.33
N ALA A 146 19.88 -13.59 -5.55
CA ALA A 146 20.04 -14.71 -4.63
C ALA A 146 18.76 -15.53 -4.62
N ASP A 147 18.84 -16.82 -4.27
CA ASP A 147 17.63 -17.66 -4.15
C ASP A 147 16.70 -17.12 -3.04
N LYS A 148 17.27 -16.49 -2.02
CA LYS A 148 16.53 -15.79 -0.96
C LYS A 148 17.34 -14.65 -0.38
N VAL A 149 16.70 -13.51 -0.17
CA VAL A 149 17.23 -12.38 0.62
C VAL A 149 16.35 -12.20 1.84
N VAL A 150 16.96 -12.20 3.02
CA VAL A 150 16.30 -11.88 4.29
C VAL A 150 17.01 -10.68 4.91
N GLY A 151 16.31 -9.57 5.03
CA GLY A 151 16.89 -8.35 5.59
C GLY A 151 15.88 -7.22 5.69
N LEU A 152 16.36 -6.07 6.12
CA LEU A 152 15.60 -4.83 6.14
C LEU A 152 16.23 -3.85 5.18
N LEU A 153 15.48 -3.48 4.14
CA LEU A 153 15.84 -2.40 3.24
C LEU A 153 15.18 -1.12 3.76
N THR A 154 16.00 -0.11 4.07
CA THR A 154 15.49 1.22 4.42
C THR A 154 15.97 2.27 3.45
N THR A 155 15.17 3.30 3.21
CA THR A 155 15.54 4.42 2.34
C THR A 155 15.22 5.74 3.04
N GLY A 156 15.96 6.78 2.69
CA GLY A 156 15.82 8.09 3.33
C GLY A 156 16.35 8.13 4.76
N THR A 157 16.00 9.19 5.48
CA THR A 157 16.53 9.47 6.83
C THR A 157 15.46 9.58 7.91
N GLU A 158 14.20 9.76 7.50
CA GLU A 158 13.07 9.91 8.41
C GLU A 158 11.74 9.73 7.67
N ASN A 159 10.73 9.24 8.41
CA ASN A 159 9.34 9.20 7.96
C ASN A 159 8.70 10.57 8.22
N SER A 160 8.66 11.43 7.20
CA SER A 160 8.12 12.79 7.28
C SER A 160 7.20 13.08 6.10
N SER A 161 6.56 14.25 6.08
CA SER A 161 5.75 14.68 4.93
C SER A 161 6.57 15.01 3.68
N LYS A 162 7.90 15.12 3.80
CA LYS A 162 8.80 15.42 2.68
C LYS A 162 9.39 14.11 2.14
N PRO A 163 9.12 13.76 0.87
CA PRO A 163 9.76 12.62 0.23
C PRO A 163 11.30 12.73 0.32
N ASN A 164 11.94 11.69 0.83
CA ASN A 164 13.40 11.65 0.99
C ASN A 164 14.02 10.25 0.78
N GLY A 165 13.24 9.28 0.28
CA GLY A 165 13.66 7.91 0.01
C GLY A 165 13.88 7.60 -1.47
N ILE A 166 12.98 6.81 -2.06
CA ILE A 166 13.03 6.40 -3.48
C ILE A 166 12.54 7.53 -4.39
N ASN A 167 13.46 8.15 -5.15
CA ASN A 167 13.15 9.24 -6.08
C ASN A 167 12.69 8.72 -7.45
N SER A 168 13.21 7.57 -7.88
CA SER A 168 12.82 6.90 -9.12
C SER A 168 13.11 5.40 -9.05
N LEU A 169 12.18 4.59 -9.53
CA LEU A 169 12.30 3.14 -9.57
C LEU A 169 11.83 2.57 -10.92
N SER A 170 12.75 1.97 -11.66
CA SER A 170 12.47 1.03 -12.74
C SER A 170 12.48 -0.37 -12.15
N GLY A 171 11.36 -1.07 -12.19
CA GLY A 171 11.27 -2.35 -11.52
C GLY A 171 9.91 -3.02 -11.53
N TYR A 172 9.89 -4.21 -10.93
CA TYR A 172 8.72 -5.03 -10.67
C TYR A 172 8.68 -5.40 -9.17
N MET A 173 7.60 -5.04 -8.48
CA MET A 173 7.40 -5.44 -7.09
C MET A 173 5.92 -5.55 -6.78
N LYS A 174 5.51 -6.69 -6.23
CA LYS A 174 4.19 -6.84 -5.62
C LYS A 174 4.24 -6.39 -4.16
N VAL A 175 3.21 -5.69 -3.72
CA VAL A 175 3.10 -5.13 -2.37
C VAL A 175 1.79 -5.60 -1.73
N GLN A 176 1.88 -6.09 -0.50
CA GLN A 176 0.76 -6.58 0.30
C GLN A 176 0.94 -6.21 1.78
N SER A 177 -0.13 -6.31 2.58
CA SER A 177 -0.08 -6.06 4.03
C SER A 177 0.21 -7.32 4.86
N ASP A 178 -0.06 -8.49 4.30
CA ASP A 178 0.21 -9.80 4.91
C ASP A 178 0.13 -10.90 3.84
N SER A 179 0.21 -12.16 4.24
CA SER A 179 0.17 -13.33 3.35
C SER A 179 -1.18 -13.56 2.66
N SER A 180 -2.19 -12.71 2.86
CA SER A 180 -3.51 -12.83 2.21
C SER A 180 -3.53 -12.34 0.76
N GLY A 181 -2.46 -11.72 0.25
CA GLY A 181 -2.45 -11.16 -1.10
C GLY A 181 -3.25 -9.86 -1.24
N THR A 182 -3.50 -9.16 -0.13
CA THR A 182 -4.26 -7.91 -0.11
C THR A 182 -3.52 -6.80 0.62
N ILE A 183 -3.88 -5.56 0.31
CA ILE A 183 -3.56 -4.39 1.13
C ILE A 183 -4.73 -4.17 2.10
N LYS A 184 -4.40 -4.06 3.37
CA LYS A 184 -5.31 -3.71 4.47
C LYS A 184 -4.91 -2.36 5.03
N GLY A 185 -5.88 -1.59 5.49
CA GLY A 185 -5.59 -0.31 6.13
C GLY A 185 -6.72 0.20 6.99
N LEU A 186 -6.39 1.21 7.78
CA LEU A 186 -7.28 1.89 8.69
C LEU A 186 -7.24 3.39 8.40
N ALA A 187 -8.36 3.94 7.96
CA ALA A 187 -8.52 5.36 7.73
C ALA A 187 -9.11 6.02 8.99
N SER A 188 -8.54 7.15 9.41
CA SER A 188 -9.10 7.97 10.49
C SER A 188 -9.34 9.39 9.99
N THR A 189 -10.48 9.98 10.33
CA THR A 189 -10.87 11.32 9.87
C THR A 189 -10.94 12.29 11.03
N ALA A 190 -10.64 13.57 10.77
CA ALA A 190 -10.81 14.61 11.79
C ALA A 190 -12.28 14.92 12.01
N ALA A 191 -12.62 15.33 13.24
CA ALA A 191 -13.91 15.93 13.52
C ALA A 191 -14.05 17.21 12.69
N THR A 192 -15.23 17.41 12.10
CA THR A 192 -15.49 18.51 11.17
C THR A 192 -16.97 18.86 11.21
N ARG A 193 -17.35 19.94 10.52
CA ARG A 193 -18.73 20.40 10.44
C ARG A 193 -19.14 20.52 8.98
N TYR A 194 -20.21 19.83 8.61
CA TYR A 194 -20.83 20.07 7.32
C TYR A 194 -21.75 21.28 7.42
N ASN A 195 -21.22 22.43 6.98
CA ASN A 195 -22.00 23.64 6.78
C ASN A 195 -22.90 23.46 5.57
N LEU A 196 -24.21 23.33 5.77
CA LEU A 196 -25.19 23.12 4.70
C LEU A 196 -25.49 24.42 3.95
N TYR A 197 -24.49 25.25 3.67
CA TYR A 197 -24.66 26.53 2.99
C TYR A 197 -23.33 26.99 2.39
N GLY A 198 -23.41 27.84 1.38
CA GLY A 198 -22.24 28.40 0.71
C GLY A 198 -21.47 27.34 -0.09
N SER A 199 -20.16 27.52 -0.19
CA SER A 199 -19.28 26.64 -0.94
C SER A 199 -17.94 26.46 -0.22
N ASN A 200 -17.24 25.39 -0.56
CA ASN A 200 -15.82 25.23 -0.28
C ASN A 200 -15.05 25.07 -1.60
N GLN A 201 -13.75 24.80 -1.52
CA GLN A 201 -12.90 24.57 -2.69
C GLN A 201 -13.31 23.38 -3.58
N TYR A 202 -14.22 22.52 -3.10
CA TYR A 202 -14.72 21.35 -3.82
C TYR A 202 -16.12 21.54 -4.41
N GLY A 203 -16.84 22.61 -4.07
CA GLY A 203 -18.14 22.92 -4.66
C GLY A 203 -19.18 23.49 -3.69
N ASN A 204 -20.44 23.51 -4.14
CA ASN A 204 -21.59 23.98 -3.36
C ASN A 204 -21.91 23.00 -2.22
N LEU A 205 -22.12 23.54 -1.04
CA LEU A 205 -22.45 22.79 0.18
C LEU A 205 -23.95 22.79 0.50
N SER A 206 -24.70 23.69 -0.12
CA SER A 206 -26.13 23.88 0.14
C SER A 206 -26.94 22.69 -0.38
N VAL A 207 -27.95 22.26 0.39
CA VAL A 207 -28.90 21.22 0.04
C VAL A 207 -30.19 21.85 -0.47
N ASN A 208 -30.67 21.34 -1.60
CA ASN A 208 -31.94 21.73 -2.20
C ASN A 208 -32.93 20.58 -2.09
N GLY A 209 -34.17 20.84 -1.73
CA GLY A 209 -35.14 19.77 -1.58
C GLY A 209 -36.57 20.27 -1.52
N ARG A 210 -37.49 19.35 -1.25
CA ARG A 210 -38.89 19.65 -0.99
C ARG A 210 -39.24 19.31 0.46
N LEU A 211 -40.06 20.12 1.07
CA LEU A 211 -40.60 19.91 2.42
C LEU A 211 -42.12 19.86 2.34
N GLN A 212 -42.69 18.77 2.83
CA GLN A 212 -44.12 18.49 2.87
C GLN A 212 -44.63 18.61 4.32
N ALA A 213 -45.63 19.46 4.52
CA ALA A 213 -46.24 19.69 5.83
C ALA A 213 -47.50 18.82 6.05
N LEU A 214 -47.68 18.35 7.29
CA LEU A 214 -48.90 17.75 7.83
C LEU A 214 -49.43 16.53 7.03
N GLY A 215 -48.58 15.88 6.24
CA GLY A 215 -48.98 14.76 5.38
C GLY A 215 -49.93 15.13 4.22
N LEU A 216 -50.15 16.42 3.95
CA LEU A 216 -51.20 16.89 3.02
C LEU A 216 -50.81 16.80 1.53
N GLY A 217 -49.80 16.02 1.17
CA GLY A 217 -49.27 15.95 -0.20
C GLY A 217 -48.85 17.31 -0.81
N GLY A 218 -48.89 17.38 -2.14
CA GLY A 218 -48.40 18.52 -2.93
C GLY A 218 -49.13 19.86 -2.73
N ILE A 219 -50.24 19.90 -1.97
CA ILE A 219 -50.95 21.16 -1.65
C ILE A 219 -50.33 21.92 -0.47
N ALA A 220 -49.47 21.27 0.33
CA ALA A 220 -48.75 21.84 1.47
C ALA A 220 -47.25 21.53 1.36
N GLU A 221 -46.69 21.82 0.19
CA GLU A 221 -45.28 21.54 -0.15
C GLU A 221 -44.56 22.82 -0.55
N VAL A 222 -43.31 22.95 -0.09
CA VAL A 222 -42.38 24.01 -0.50
C VAL A 222 -41.10 23.40 -1.04
N ALA A 223 -40.50 24.03 -2.05
CA ALA A 223 -39.10 23.81 -2.36
C ALA A 223 -38.24 24.73 -1.47
N PHE A 224 -37.09 24.24 -1.04
CA PHE A 224 -36.18 24.99 -0.20
C PHE A 224 -34.73 24.86 -0.67
N THR A 225 -33.92 25.80 -0.23
CA THR A 225 -32.46 25.71 -0.22
C THR A 225 -31.94 26.04 1.18
N THR A 226 -30.97 25.30 1.67
CA THR A 226 -30.34 25.58 2.96
C THR A 226 -29.40 26.78 2.82
N THR A 227 -29.48 27.71 3.76
CA THR A 227 -28.82 29.05 3.65
C THR A 227 -27.99 29.42 4.87
N ALA A 228 -28.11 28.67 5.97
CA ALA A 228 -27.22 28.78 7.12
C ALA A 228 -27.26 27.49 7.95
N GLY A 229 -26.26 27.28 8.80
CA GLY A 229 -26.23 26.18 9.75
C GLY A 229 -25.72 24.86 9.17
N GLY A 230 -25.99 23.75 9.85
CA GLY A 230 -25.41 22.45 9.53
C GLY A 230 -25.31 21.55 10.76
N PHE A 231 -24.54 20.46 10.63
CA PHE A 231 -24.32 19.50 11.70
C PHE A 231 -22.86 19.09 11.82
N ASN A 232 -22.46 18.68 13.01
CA ASN A 232 -21.10 18.19 13.27
C ASN A 232 -20.99 16.72 12.88
N ILE A 233 -19.83 16.37 12.32
CA ILE A 233 -19.42 15.01 12.04
C ILE A 233 -18.25 14.73 12.99
N PRO A 234 -18.40 13.81 13.95
CA PRO A 234 -17.33 13.47 14.88
C PRO A 234 -16.15 12.84 14.13
N ASP A 235 -14.98 12.79 14.78
CA ASP A 235 -13.84 12.05 14.27
C ASP A 235 -14.18 10.56 14.15
N ILE A 236 -13.91 9.97 12.99
CA ILE A 236 -14.15 8.55 12.74
C ILE A 236 -12.80 7.87 12.71
N ASN A 237 -12.44 7.22 13.82
CA ASN A 237 -11.19 6.48 13.93
C ASN A 237 -11.32 5.04 13.43
N ASN A 238 -10.21 4.49 12.91
CA ASN A 238 -10.05 3.07 12.56
C ASN A 238 -11.10 2.51 11.59
N ASN A 239 -11.51 3.28 10.59
CA ASN A 239 -12.41 2.80 9.55
C ASN A 239 -11.64 1.85 8.60
N PRO A 240 -11.97 0.55 8.52
CA PRO A 240 -11.18 -0.41 7.78
C PRO A 240 -11.43 -0.33 6.27
N PHE A 241 -10.39 -0.63 5.50
CA PHE A 241 -10.50 -0.90 4.08
C PHE A 241 -9.56 -2.02 3.64
N THR A 242 -9.95 -2.69 2.57
CA THR A 242 -9.16 -3.75 1.94
C THR A 242 -9.19 -3.57 0.43
N THR A 243 -8.07 -3.82 -0.23
CA THR A 243 -7.96 -3.79 -1.70
C THR A 243 -6.97 -4.86 -2.17
N PRO A 244 -7.01 -5.33 -3.43
CA PRO A 244 -6.01 -6.26 -3.94
C PRO A 244 -4.57 -5.75 -3.77
N ALA A 245 -3.60 -6.67 -3.79
CA ALA A 245 -2.19 -6.33 -3.82
C ALA A 245 -1.87 -5.33 -4.94
N ILE A 246 -0.92 -4.43 -4.65
CA ILE A 246 -0.48 -3.41 -5.60
C ILE A 246 0.75 -3.92 -6.32
N VAL A 247 0.83 -3.68 -7.62
CA VAL A 247 2.01 -4.01 -8.43
C VAL A 247 2.69 -2.71 -8.84
N VAL A 248 3.92 -2.52 -8.37
CA VAL A 248 4.83 -1.50 -8.88
C VAL A 248 5.55 -2.11 -10.08
N ASN A 249 5.06 -1.83 -11.29
CA ASN A 249 5.67 -2.30 -12.54
C ASN A 249 5.80 -1.15 -13.52
N GLY A 250 7.04 -0.79 -13.87
CA GLY A 250 7.28 0.24 -14.87
C GLY A 250 8.69 0.80 -14.85
N THR A 251 8.92 1.75 -15.74
CA THR A 251 10.20 2.44 -15.90
C THR A 251 10.15 3.81 -15.22
N ARG A 252 11.13 4.11 -14.36
CA ARG A 252 11.32 5.40 -13.67
C ARG A 252 10.08 5.87 -12.88
N MET A 253 9.37 4.94 -12.26
CA MET A 253 8.21 5.23 -11.41
C MET A 253 8.59 6.14 -10.25
N LYS A 254 7.73 7.10 -9.91
CA LYS A 254 7.92 8.03 -8.78
C LYS A 254 6.82 7.95 -7.72
N SER A 255 5.68 7.39 -8.10
CA SER A 255 4.54 7.18 -7.22
C SER A 255 3.79 5.92 -7.62
N VAL A 256 2.91 5.47 -6.73
CA VAL A 256 1.97 4.38 -6.97
C VAL A 256 0.59 4.81 -6.49
N THR A 257 -0.44 4.40 -7.22
CA THR A 257 -1.83 4.71 -6.86
C THR A 257 -2.50 3.50 -6.24
N LEU A 258 -2.97 3.66 -5.01
CA LEU A 258 -3.86 2.72 -4.34
C LEU A 258 -5.30 3.19 -4.57
N VAL A 259 -6.13 2.30 -5.11
CA VAL A 259 -7.57 2.52 -5.21
C VAL A 259 -8.29 1.53 -4.30
N SER A 260 -9.21 2.00 -3.48
CA SER A 260 -10.02 1.15 -2.61
C SER A 260 -11.41 1.76 -2.42
N ARG A 261 -12.42 0.91 -2.24
CA ARG A 261 -13.75 1.35 -1.81
C ARG A 261 -13.85 1.22 -0.30
N VAL A 262 -14.09 2.34 0.36
CA VAL A 262 -14.27 2.42 1.82
C VAL A 262 -15.74 2.59 2.13
N ASN A 263 -16.26 1.75 3.02
CA ASN A 263 -17.61 1.93 3.55
C ASN A 263 -17.57 3.04 4.60
N VAL A 264 -18.48 4.00 4.52
CA VAL A 264 -18.65 5.03 5.55
C VAL A 264 -19.80 4.58 6.46
N PRO A 265 -19.63 4.63 7.80
CA PRO A 265 -20.69 4.26 8.72
C PRO A 265 -21.97 5.06 8.49
N ASP A 266 -23.12 4.41 8.68
CA ASP A 266 -24.42 5.07 8.56
C ASP A 266 -24.51 6.26 9.52
N ILE A 267 -25.06 7.39 9.06
CA ILE A 267 -25.23 8.60 9.85
C ILE A 267 -26.70 8.73 10.24
N LEU A 268 -26.97 8.68 11.54
CA LEU A 268 -28.29 8.91 12.12
C LEU A 268 -28.37 10.34 12.62
N LEU A 269 -29.27 11.11 12.02
CA LEU A 269 -29.54 12.49 12.40
C LEU A 269 -30.75 12.54 13.34
N GLY A 270 -30.59 13.29 14.42
CA GLY A 270 -31.62 13.49 15.44
C GLY A 270 -32.08 14.94 15.53
N ASP A 271 -33.31 15.14 16.00
CA ASP A 271 -33.84 16.46 16.34
C ASP A 271 -33.47 16.90 17.76
N ASP A 272 -33.96 18.07 18.18
CA ASP A 272 -33.70 18.66 19.49
C ASP A 272 -34.20 17.83 20.69
N LYS A 273 -35.00 16.77 20.44
CA LYS A 273 -35.53 15.85 21.46
C LYS A 273 -34.87 14.47 21.41
N SER A 274 -34.05 14.20 20.41
CA SER A 274 -33.39 12.89 20.21
C SER A 274 -32.40 12.49 21.30
N GLY A 275 -31.90 13.46 22.08
CA GLY A 275 -30.82 13.22 23.05
C GLY A 275 -29.45 13.02 22.39
N TYR A 276 -29.32 13.23 21.08
CA TYR A 276 -28.03 13.15 20.39
C TYR A 276 -27.16 14.35 20.75
N ALA A 277 -25.86 14.10 20.96
CA ALA A 277 -24.91 15.14 21.28
C ALA A 277 -24.71 16.09 20.09
N SER A 278 -24.51 17.38 20.36
CA SER A 278 -24.25 18.40 19.33
C SER A 278 -22.98 18.11 18.53
N GLU A 279 -21.96 17.53 19.16
CA GLU A 279 -20.71 17.12 18.51
C GLU A 279 -20.83 15.81 17.72
N GLY A 280 -21.94 15.10 17.91
CA GLY A 280 -22.10 13.73 17.43
C GLY A 280 -21.28 12.71 18.22
N LYS A 281 -21.53 11.44 17.94
CA LYS A 281 -20.85 10.30 18.55
C LYS A 281 -20.76 9.16 17.54
N VAL A 282 -19.58 8.54 17.47
CA VAL A 282 -19.35 7.30 16.73
C VAL A 282 -19.62 6.10 17.64
N ASN A 283 -20.33 5.12 17.11
CA ASN A 283 -20.49 3.80 17.72
C ASN A 283 -19.42 2.87 17.16
N TYR A 284 -18.83 2.06 18.03
CA TYR A 284 -17.78 1.12 17.68
C TYR A 284 -18.21 -0.29 18.02
N ASP A 285 -17.82 -1.24 17.19
CA ASP A 285 -17.90 -2.65 17.51
C ASP A 285 -16.91 -2.96 18.66
N PRO A 286 -17.35 -3.55 19.78
CA PRO A 286 -16.50 -3.76 20.95
C PRO A 286 -15.43 -4.83 20.76
N THR A 287 -15.54 -5.67 19.72
CA THR A 287 -14.62 -6.75 19.42
C THR A 287 -13.53 -6.28 18.46
N THR A 288 -13.93 -5.59 17.39
CA THR A 288 -13.01 -5.17 16.31
C THR A 288 -12.50 -3.74 16.48
N GLY A 289 -13.22 -2.90 17.21
CA GLY A 289 -12.92 -1.47 17.32
C GLY A 289 -13.25 -0.66 16.06
N TYR A 290 -13.96 -1.25 15.10
CA TYR A 290 -14.37 -0.58 13.85
C TYR A 290 -15.65 0.22 14.05
N PRO A 291 -15.81 1.35 13.34
CA PRO A 291 -16.99 2.19 13.45
C PRO A 291 -18.21 1.50 12.80
N THR A 292 -19.33 1.47 13.51
CA THR A 292 -20.58 0.81 13.07
C THR A 292 -21.70 1.80 12.75
N GLY A 293 -21.58 3.04 13.21
CA GLY A 293 -22.53 4.11 12.89
C GLY A 293 -22.15 5.42 13.58
N VAL A 294 -22.76 6.50 13.11
CA VAL A 294 -22.63 7.85 13.68
C VAL A 294 -24.00 8.33 14.10
N THR A 295 -24.07 8.96 15.27
CA THR A 295 -25.26 9.68 15.73
C THR A 295 -24.90 11.15 15.88
N ALA A 296 -25.68 12.06 15.31
CA ALA A 296 -25.42 13.49 15.39
C ALA A 296 -26.71 14.31 15.37
N LEU A 297 -26.68 15.48 16.00
CA LEU A 297 -27.79 16.42 15.93
C LEU A 297 -27.89 17.00 14.51
N GLY A 298 -29.01 16.81 13.82
CA GLY A 298 -29.21 17.17 12.40
C GLY A 298 -29.42 18.67 12.14
N GLY A 299 -28.83 19.55 12.95
CA GLY A 299 -29.02 20.99 12.87
C GLY A 299 -28.35 21.74 14.03
N LYS A 300 -28.61 23.04 14.19
CA LYS A 300 -29.65 23.84 13.53
C LYS A 300 -29.30 24.27 12.11
N VAL A 301 -30.30 24.29 11.23
CA VAL A 301 -30.22 24.73 9.83
C VAL A 301 -31.23 25.84 9.57
N THR A 302 -30.93 26.75 8.64
CA THR A 302 -31.89 27.70 8.08
C THR A 302 -32.23 27.30 6.65
N ALA A 303 -33.50 27.03 6.38
CA ALA A 303 -34.00 26.71 5.05
C ALA A 303 -34.79 27.90 4.49
N THR A 304 -34.37 28.41 3.33
CA THR A 304 -35.08 29.47 2.61
C THR A 304 -35.97 28.84 1.55
N VAL A 305 -37.24 29.23 1.54
CA VAL A 305 -38.24 28.77 0.57
C VAL A 305 -37.93 29.37 -0.80
N THR A 306 -37.73 28.51 -1.80
CA THR A 306 -37.46 28.90 -3.20
C THR A 306 -38.72 28.86 -4.06
N SER A 307 -39.67 27.98 -3.72
CA SER A 307 -41.02 27.98 -4.30
C SER A 307 -42.02 27.32 -3.34
N CYS A 308 -43.30 27.58 -3.54
CA CYS A 308 -44.38 27.06 -2.70
C CYS A 308 -45.60 26.72 -3.58
N ASN A 309 -46.42 25.78 -3.13
CA ASN A 309 -47.69 25.41 -3.78
C ASN A 309 -48.90 25.85 -2.95
N LEU A 310 -49.94 26.37 -3.61
CA LEU A 310 -51.29 26.56 -3.05
C LEU A 310 -51.31 27.07 -1.59
N LEU A 311 -51.68 26.21 -0.65
CA LEU A 311 -51.84 26.55 0.77
C LEU A 311 -50.50 26.76 1.47
N ALA A 312 -49.41 26.15 0.98
CA ALA A 312 -48.07 26.39 1.51
C ALA A 312 -47.64 27.85 1.32
N CYS A 313 -48.04 28.51 0.24
CA CYS A 313 -47.68 29.91 -0.01
C CYS A 313 -48.31 30.90 0.97
N LEU A 314 -49.44 30.54 1.61
CA LEU A 314 -50.06 31.38 2.64
C LEU A 314 -49.23 31.41 3.93
N LEU A 315 -48.57 30.30 4.27
CA LEU A 315 -47.80 30.14 5.50
C LEU A 315 -46.31 30.41 5.30
N ALA A 316 -45.79 30.08 4.13
CA ALA A 316 -44.38 30.12 3.79
C ALA A 316 -44.19 30.57 2.33
N PRO A 317 -44.39 31.87 2.02
CA PRO A 317 -44.17 32.39 0.68
C PRO A 317 -42.70 32.29 0.27
N THR A 318 -42.42 32.40 -1.03
CA THR A 318 -41.04 32.46 -1.56
C THR A 318 -40.20 33.51 -0.83
N ASN A 319 -38.92 33.18 -0.57
CA ASN A 319 -37.97 33.92 0.25
C ASN A 319 -38.25 33.94 1.77
N SER A 320 -39.34 33.32 2.23
CA SER A 320 -39.51 33.08 3.67
C SER A 320 -38.48 32.07 4.18
N LYS A 321 -38.12 32.20 5.46
CA LYS A 321 -37.13 31.34 6.11
C LYS A 321 -37.77 30.52 7.21
N PHE A 322 -37.41 29.24 7.28
CA PHE A 322 -37.52 28.41 8.46
C PHE A 322 -36.18 28.45 9.17
N GLU A 323 -36.14 29.09 10.33
CA GLU A 323 -34.97 29.12 11.22
C GLU A 323 -35.07 27.97 12.22
N ASN A 324 -33.92 27.53 12.75
CA ASN A 324 -33.87 26.45 13.76
C ASN A 324 -34.48 25.12 13.26
N VAL A 325 -34.23 24.74 12.01
CA VAL A 325 -34.63 23.43 11.47
C VAL A 325 -33.68 22.35 11.95
N TYR A 326 -34.24 21.27 12.49
CA TYR A 326 -33.53 20.04 12.79
C TYR A 326 -33.97 18.94 11.82
N MET A 327 -33.00 18.28 11.21
CA MET A 327 -33.26 17.09 10.39
C MET A 327 -33.27 15.85 11.28
N ASN A 328 -34.27 14.98 11.10
CA ASN A 328 -34.23 13.63 11.65
C ASN A 328 -34.33 12.58 10.54
N GLY A 329 -33.55 11.52 10.66
CA GLY A 329 -33.50 10.48 9.63
C GLY A 329 -32.15 9.77 9.58
N LYS A 330 -31.92 9.06 8.49
CA LYS A 330 -30.74 8.23 8.29
C LYS A 330 -30.13 8.49 6.92
N ILE A 331 -28.81 8.61 6.85
CA ILE A 331 -28.03 8.57 5.62
C ILE A 331 -27.28 7.23 5.64
N SER A 332 -27.53 6.38 4.65
CA SER A 332 -27.03 5.01 4.61
C SER A 332 -26.34 4.65 3.31
N GLY A 333 -25.59 3.55 3.30
CA GLY A 333 -24.99 3.01 2.08
C GLY A 333 -23.89 3.88 1.48
N VAL A 334 -23.34 4.80 2.28
CA VAL A 334 -22.30 5.72 1.83
C VAL A 334 -21.02 4.93 1.58
N THR A 335 -20.50 5.03 0.35
CA THR A 335 -19.19 4.48 -0.01
C THR A 335 -18.31 5.60 -0.55
N ALA A 336 -17.02 5.53 -0.25
CA ALA A 336 -16.01 6.45 -0.76
C ALA A 336 -14.98 5.64 -1.56
N ASP A 337 -14.88 5.91 -2.85
CA ASP A 337 -13.80 5.45 -3.71
C ASP A 337 -12.55 6.29 -3.37
N LEU A 338 -11.72 5.72 -2.49
CA LEU A 338 -10.43 6.26 -2.06
C LEU A 338 -9.41 6.05 -3.16
N THR A 339 -8.82 7.15 -3.63
CA THR A 339 -7.66 7.14 -4.52
C THR A 339 -6.49 7.79 -3.79
N LEU A 340 -5.53 6.97 -3.35
CA LEU A 340 -4.29 7.41 -2.71
C LEU A 340 -3.15 7.38 -3.71
N ASN A 341 -2.66 8.55 -4.12
CA ASN A 341 -1.43 8.67 -4.88
C ASN A 341 -0.24 8.82 -3.91
N GLN A 342 0.55 7.77 -3.76
CA GLN A 342 1.65 7.71 -2.81
C GLN A 342 2.99 7.85 -3.53
N SER A 343 3.76 8.90 -3.21
CA SER A 343 5.15 8.99 -3.66
C SER A 343 5.97 7.83 -3.12
N LEU A 344 6.79 7.21 -3.99
CA LEU A 344 7.77 6.20 -3.57
C LEU A 344 8.82 6.80 -2.63
N GLY A 345 9.03 8.12 -2.67
CA GLY A 345 9.97 8.81 -1.78
C GLY A 345 9.52 8.86 -0.31
N LEU A 346 8.29 8.43 -0.03
CA LEU A 346 7.73 8.25 1.32
C LEU A 346 7.72 6.77 1.76
N ILE A 347 8.30 5.88 0.95
CA ILE A 347 8.49 4.47 1.27
C ILE A 347 9.90 4.28 1.82
N HIS A 348 9.99 4.05 3.12
CA HIS A 348 11.22 4.09 3.89
C HIS A 348 11.58 2.76 4.55
N ASN A 349 10.62 1.86 4.75
CA ASN A 349 10.81 0.63 5.49
C ASN A 349 10.23 -0.56 4.70
N LEU A 350 11.13 -1.41 4.18
CA LEU A 350 10.80 -2.55 3.34
C LEU A 350 11.49 -3.82 3.87
N PRO A 351 10.82 -4.59 4.73
CA PRO A 351 11.29 -5.91 5.13
C PRO A 351 11.30 -6.84 3.91
N ILE A 352 12.47 -7.40 3.60
CA ILE A 352 12.65 -8.32 2.49
C ILE A 352 12.74 -9.74 3.03
N ASN A 353 11.96 -10.63 2.44
CA ASN A 353 12.00 -12.07 2.67
C ASN A 353 11.66 -12.79 1.35
N SER A 354 12.46 -12.51 0.32
CA SER A 354 12.20 -12.92 -1.06
C SER A 354 13.49 -12.97 -1.89
N ALA A 355 13.48 -13.65 -3.03
CA ALA A 355 14.48 -13.44 -4.06
C ALA A 355 14.35 -12.02 -4.64
N VAL A 356 15.44 -11.25 -4.59
CA VAL A 356 15.52 -9.89 -5.17
C VAL A 356 16.63 -9.88 -6.21
N SER A 357 16.34 -9.28 -7.37
CA SER A 357 17.23 -9.21 -8.52
C SER A 357 17.45 -7.77 -8.95
N LEU A 358 18.72 -7.37 -9.08
CA LEU A 358 19.12 -6.14 -9.75
C LEU A 358 19.71 -6.50 -11.11
N SER A 359 19.12 -6.02 -12.21
CA SER A 359 19.54 -6.36 -13.56
C SER A 359 19.77 -5.14 -14.44
N LEU A 360 20.59 -5.34 -15.47
CA LEU A 360 20.80 -4.40 -16.56
C LEU A 360 20.68 -5.15 -17.88
N GLN A 361 19.80 -4.68 -18.75
CA GLN A 361 19.56 -5.31 -20.06
C GLN A 361 19.34 -4.25 -21.14
N LYS A 362 19.76 -4.57 -22.37
CA LYS A 362 19.62 -3.65 -23.52
C LYS A 362 18.30 -3.84 -24.29
N GLN A 363 17.55 -4.87 -23.98
CA GLN A 363 16.22 -5.21 -24.49
C GLN A 363 15.39 -5.84 -23.37
N ALA A 364 14.10 -6.10 -23.60
CA ALA A 364 13.27 -6.80 -22.64
C ALA A 364 13.81 -8.21 -22.37
N VAL A 365 13.97 -8.59 -21.11
CA VAL A 365 14.43 -9.92 -20.69
C VAL A 365 13.49 -10.45 -19.62
N LYS A 366 12.84 -11.59 -19.89
CA LYS A 366 12.12 -12.36 -18.88
C LYS A 366 13.10 -13.35 -18.25
N TRP A 367 13.67 -12.98 -17.13
CA TRP A 367 14.67 -13.77 -16.42
C TRP A 367 14.08 -15.10 -15.91
N LEU A 368 14.92 -16.11 -15.67
CA LEU A 368 14.46 -17.38 -15.13
C LEU A 368 13.96 -17.24 -13.68
N GLY A 369 12.97 -18.06 -13.31
CA GLY A 369 12.44 -18.13 -11.95
C GLY A 369 11.43 -17.03 -11.58
N THR A 370 11.04 -16.18 -12.53
CA THR A 370 9.91 -15.24 -12.40
C THR A 370 8.60 -16.03 -12.58
N ASN A 371 7.74 -16.02 -11.57
CA ASN A 371 6.46 -16.74 -11.61
C ASN A 371 5.32 -15.91 -12.22
N ASP A 372 5.54 -14.60 -12.39
CA ASP A 372 4.55 -13.67 -12.89
C ASP A 372 4.81 -13.32 -14.34
N ASP A 373 3.75 -13.33 -15.15
CA ASP A 373 3.87 -13.02 -16.57
C ASP A 373 4.27 -11.56 -16.84
N ASP A 374 3.97 -10.68 -15.89
CA ASP A 374 4.25 -9.26 -15.96
C ASP A 374 5.66 -8.87 -15.46
N ASP A 375 6.40 -9.79 -14.82
CA ASP A 375 7.79 -9.55 -14.40
C ASP A 375 8.75 -9.72 -15.57
N ILE A 376 8.75 -8.71 -16.45
CA ILE A 376 9.63 -8.61 -17.61
C ILE A 376 10.51 -7.39 -17.44
N ALA A 377 11.81 -7.62 -17.24
CA ALA A 377 12.78 -6.56 -17.05
C ALA A 377 12.94 -5.75 -18.35
N GLN A 378 12.55 -4.48 -18.33
CA GLN A 378 12.61 -3.59 -19.49
C GLN A 378 14.02 -3.07 -19.72
N LYS A 379 14.31 -2.55 -20.92
CA LYS A 379 15.63 -1.98 -21.25
C LYS A 379 16.10 -0.95 -20.19
N GLY A 380 17.35 -1.06 -19.76
CA GLY A 380 17.94 -0.23 -18.69
C GLY A 380 18.17 -1.02 -17.41
N TRP A 381 18.37 -0.30 -16.30
CA TRP A 381 18.43 -0.92 -14.97
C TRP A 381 17.03 -1.28 -14.48
N TRP A 382 16.93 -2.43 -13.80
CA TRP A 382 15.66 -2.96 -13.31
C TRP A 382 15.85 -3.65 -11.96
N LEU A 383 14.99 -3.34 -10.99
CA LEU A 383 14.93 -4.02 -9.70
C LEU A 383 13.65 -4.87 -9.66
N SER A 384 13.78 -6.17 -9.42
CA SER A 384 12.64 -7.08 -9.27
C SER A 384 12.67 -7.80 -7.92
N ALA A 385 11.52 -7.93 -7.27
CA ALA A 385 11.30 -8.82 -6.14
C ALA A 385 10.29 -9.91 -6.55
N LYS A 386 10.69 -11.17 -6.41
CA LYS A 386 9.90 -12.32 -6.86
C LYS A 386 8.62 -12.52 -6.05
N ASP A 387 8.73 -12.45 -4.73
CA ASP A 387 7.63 -12.63 -3.81
C ASP A 387 7.13 -11.25 -3.34
N PRO A 388 5.85 -11.13 -2.96
CA PRO A 388 5.32 -9.85 -2.53
C PRO A 388 6.02 -9.33 -1.27
N VAL A 389 6.34 -8.04 -1.29
CA VAL A 389 6.90 -7.32 -0.14
C VAL A 389 5.77 -6.93 0.81
N ASN A 390 5.96 -7.23 2.09
CA ASN A 390 5.02 -6.89 3.14
C ASN A 390 5.34 -5.50 3.70
N ILE A 391 4.40 -4.55 3.59
CA ILE A 391 4.52 -3.18 4.14
C ILE A 391 3.67 -2.94 5.40
N GLY A 392 3.00 -3.98 5.90
CA GLY A 392 2.04 -3.89 6.99
C GLY A 392 0.74 -3.20 6.56
N GLU A 393 -0.05 -2.80 7.55
CA GLU A 393 -1.28 -2.06 7.31
C GLU A 393 -0.99 -0.62 6.86
N VAL A 394 -1.76 -0.15 5.87
CA VAL A 394 -1.74 1.23 5.40
C VAL A 394 -2.54 2.08 6.40
N ILE A 395 -1.85 2.61 7.39
CA ILE A 395 -2.42 3.49 8.42
C ILE A 395 -1.77 4.86 8.32
N PRO A 396 -2.50 5.89 7.88
CA PRO A 396 -2.02 7.27 7.92
C PRO A 396 -1.71 7.71 9.35
N GLN A 397 -0.64 8.46 9.53
CA GLN A 397 -0.28 9.07 10.80
C GLN A 397 -1.23 10.22 11.15
N ASP A 398 -1.52 11.06 10.16
CA ASP A 398 -2.41 12.21 10.29
C ASP A 398 -3.85 11.85 9.92
N LEU A 399 -4.79 12.63 10.45
CA LEU A 399 -6.22 12.46 10.16
C LEU A 399 -6.54 12.95 8.74
N ILE A 400 -7.37 12.18 8.03
CA ILE A 400 -7.80 12.50 6.66
C ILE A 400 -8.87 13.60 6.72
N ASN A 401 -8.68 14.64 5.91
CA ASN A 401 -9.71 15.66 5.66
C ASN A 401 -10.74 15.14 4.65
N ILE A 402 -12.02 15.23 5.01
CA ILE A 402 -13.16 14.73 4.24
C ILE A 402 -14.03 15.84 3.63
N ASP A 403 -13.60 17.09 3.64
CA ASP A 403 -14.38 18.25 3.16
C ASP A 403 -14.72 18.14 1.67
N GLN A 404 -13.94 17.37 0.91
CA GLN A 404 -14.21 17.02 -0.49
C GLN A 404 -15.45 16.15 -0.70
N LEU A 405 -15.90 15.45 0.34
CA LEU A 405 -17.11 14.64 0.30
C LEU A 405 -18.37 15.49 0.42
N PHE A 406 -18.30 16.66 1.07
CA PHE A 406 -19.49 17.44 1.41
C PHE A 406 -20.29 17.95 0.21
N PRO A 407 -19.69 18.53 -0.85
CA PRO A 407 -20.46 18.91 -2.03
C PRO A 407 -21.10 17.71 -2.75
N GLN A 408 -20.42 16.55 -2.73
CA GLN A 408 -20.93 15.32 -3.33
C GLN A 408 -22.14 14.78 -2.54
N ILE A 409 -22.03 14.76 -1.21
CA ILE A 409 -23.13 14.41 -0.31
C ILE A 409 -24.29 15.39 -0.49
N GLY A 410 -24.01 16.70 -0.50
CA GLY A 410 -25.02 17.74 -0.70
C GLY A 410 -25.80 17.57 -2.00
N THR A 411 -25.11 17.23 -3.08
CA THR A 411 -25.72 16.94 -4.39
C THR A 411 -26.62 15.70 -4.31
N ALA A 412 -26.09 14.59 -3.78
CA ALA A 412 -26.84 13.33 -3.68
C ALA A 412 -28.07 13.44 -2.76
N VAL A 413 -27.92 14.12 -1.62
CA VAL A 413 -29.02 14.43 -0.69
C VAL A 413 -30.04 15.34 -1.38
N SER A 414 -29.59 16.33 -2.16
CA SER A 414 -30.51 17.22 -2.87
C SER A 414 -31.36 16.46 -3.90
N ASP A 415 -30.74 15.60 -4.70
CA ASP A 415 -31.42 14.78 -5.69
C ASP A 415 -32.43 13.83 -5.03
N TYR A 416 -32.07 13.28 -3.86
CA TYR A 416 -32.96 12.47 -3.06
C TYR A 416 -34.17 13.27 -2.56
N LEU A 417 -33.95 14.43 -1.92
CA LEU A 417 -35.01 15.24 -1.31
C LEU A 417 -35.90 15.96 -2.34
N GLN A 418 -35.42 16.12 -3.57
CA GLN A 418 -36.27 16.52 -4.70
C GLN A 418 -37.25 15.41 -5.09
N LYS A 419 -36.85 14.14 -5.06
CA LYS A 419 -37.73 13.02 -5.40
C LYS A 419 -38.61 12.56 -4.23
N ASN A 420 -38.06 12.66 -3.02
CA ASN A 420 -38.66 12.22 -1.76
C ASN A 420 -38.72 13.41 -0.79
N PRO A 421 -39.80 14.21 -0.81
CA PRO A 421 -39.91 15.37 0.06
C PRO A 421 -39.70 15.01 1.53
N ALA A 422 -38.91 15.82 2.24
CA ALA A 422 -38.83 15.75 3.69
C ALA A 422 -40.22 16.02 4.27
N LYS A 423 -40.57 15.36 5.39
CA LYS A 423 -41.90 15.44 5.99
C LYS A 423 -41.86 16.09 7.35
N THR A 424 -42.83 16.94 7.65
CA THR A 424 -42.98 17.50 9.00
C THR A 424 -44.43 17.53 9.44
N ASN A 425 -44.67 17.12 10.69
CA ASN A 425 -45.96 17.28 11.38
C ASN A 425 -45.86 18.32 12.52
N ASP A 426 -44.76 19.05 12.58
CA ASP A 426 -44.46 19.98 13.66
C ASP A 426 -45.11 21.34 13.38
N LEU A 427 -46.36 21.47 13.84
CA LEU A 427 -47.16 22.68 13.66
C LEU A 427 -46.51 23.91 14.34
N GLY A 428 -45.82 23.71 15.47
CA GLY A 428 -45.15 24.80 16.18
C GLY A 428 -44.00 25.39 15.37
N GLY A 429 -43.16 24.52 14.80
CA GLY A 429 -42.09 24.92 13.89
C GLY A 429 -42.61 25.55 12.59
N LEU A 430 -43.68 24.99 12.00
CA LEU A 430 -44.31 25.55 10.78
C LEU A 430 -44.86 26.96 11.00
N LEU A 431 -45.39 27.25 12.19
CA LEU A 431 -45.87 28.57 12.61
C LEU A 431 -44.76 29.47 13.18
N LYS A 432 -43.49 29.04 13.14
CA LYS A 432 -42.32 29.77 13.65
C LYS A 432 -42.38 30.08 15.15
N LEU A 433 -43.09 29.25 15.91
CA LEU A 433 -43.22 29.35 17.37
C LEU A 433 -42.12 28.55 18.11
N GLY A 434 -41.26 27.84 17.39
CA GLY A 434 -40.19 27.02 17.95
C GLY A 434 -39.27 26.43 16.88
N ALA A 435 -38.47 25.44 17.26
CA ALA A 435 -37.70 24.63 16.32
C ALA A 435 -38.64 23.87 15.38
N LEU A 436 -38.16 23.56 14.17
CA LEU A 436 -38.90 22.75 13.19
C LEU A 436 -38.19 21.41 13.00
N THR A 437 -38.86 20.30 13.29
CA THR A 437 -38.36 18.97 12.92
C THR A 437 -38.75 18.62 11.49
N ALA A 438 -37.77 18.26 10.66
CA ALA A 438 -37.94 17.78 9.29
C ALA A 438 -37.41 16.35 9.13
N ASN A 439 -38.31 15.42 8.81
CA ASN A 439 -37.97 14.02 8.57
C ASN A 439 -37.50 13.81 7.14
N ILE A 440 -36.22 13.54 6.98
CA ILE A 440 -35.56 13.30 5.69
C ILE A 440 -35.65 11.84 5.24
N GLY A 441 -36.22 10.95 6.06
CA GLY A 441 -36.34 9.53 5.77
C GLY A 441 -35.02 8.77 5.82
N ASN A 442 -34.89 7.75 4.97
CA ASN A 442 -33.65 7.01 4.75
C ASN A 442 -33.06 7.39 3.39
N ILE A 443 -32.02 8.21 3.40
CA ILE A 443 -31.26 8.60 2.22
C ILE A 443 -30.24 7.50 1.95
N ASP A 444 -30.54 6.61 1.01
CA ASP A 444 -29.62 5.56 0.58
C ASP A 444 -28.72 6.05 -0.57
N LEU A 445 -27.42 6.10 -0.31
CA LEU A 445 -26.38 6.53 -1.25
C LEU A 445 -25.59 5.36 -1.85
N SER A 446 -26.08 4.12 -1.70
CA SER A 446 -25.43 2.90 -2.22
C SER A 446 -25.07 2.94 -3.71
N ASN A 447 -25.87 3.65 -4.51
CA ASN A 447 -25.67 3.81 -5.96
C ASN A 447 -24.93 5.11 -6.35
N THR A 448 -24.36 5.83 -5.38
CA THR A 448 -23.67 7.10 -5.60
C THR A 448 -22.35 7.11 -4.84
N PRO A 449 -21.35 6.29 -5.27
CA PRO A 449 -20.06 6.25 -4.61
C PRO A 449 -19.39 7.62 -4.68
N LEU A 450 -18.99 8.13 -3.52
CA LEU A 450 -18.29 9.39 -3.37
C LEU A 450 -16.81 9.21 -3.75
N LYS A 451 -16.15 10.27 -4.18
CA LYS A 451 -14.72 10.24 -4.52
C LYS A 451 -13.90 10.92 -3.42
N LEU A 452 -12.88 10.22 -2.92
CA LEU A 452 -11.94 10.72 -1.93
C LEU A 452 -10.51 10.61 -2.48
N ASN A 453 -9.95 11.73 -2.93
CA ASN A 453 -8.58 11.78 -3.41
C ASN A 453 -7.66 12.24 -2.29
N VAL A 454 -6.61 11.47 -2.02
CA VAL A 454 -5.58 11.79 -1.03
C VAL A 454 -4.22 11.55 -1.65
N GLU A 455 -3.23 12.31 -1.21
CA GLU A 455 -1.87 12.20 -1.74
C GLU A 455 -0.87 12.20 -0.59
N ASN A 456 0.22 11.45 -0.77
CA ASN A 456 1.42 11.54 0.04
C ASN A 456 1.16 11.48 1.55
N LEU A 457 0.46 10.45 1.99
CA LEU A 457 0.21 10.23 3.41
C LEU A 457 1.47 9.70 4.08
N ILE A 458 1.77 10.22 5.27
CA ILE A 458 2.79 9.64 6.16
C ILE A 458 2.18 8.36 6.74
N LEU A 459 2.79 7.21 6.48
CA LEU A 459 2.28 5.92 6.94
C LEU A 459 2.99 5.49 8.23
N LYS A 460 2.23 5.08 9.25
CA LYS A 460 2.78 4.70 10.57
C LYS A 460 3.81 3.56 10.47
N GLY A 461 3.61 2.61 9.55
CA GLY A 461 4.51 1.48 9.32
C GLY A 461 5.84 1.83 8.64
N GLN A 462 6.03 3.07 8.18
CA GLN A 462 7.22 3.50 7.43
C GLN A 462 8.31 4.13 8.33
N SER A 463 8.08 4.25 9.63
CA SER A 463 9.12 4.63 10.57
C SER A 463 10.15 3.50 10.74
N PHE A 464 11.43 3.86 10.88
CA PHE A 464 12.54 2.91 11.00
C PHE A 464 13.65 3.46 11.91
N ALA A 465 14.46 2.57 12.47
CA ALA A 465 15.70 2.93 13.17
C ALA A 465 16.87 2.99 12.17
N SER A 466 17.82 3.91 12.35
CA SER A 466 19.02 3.98 11.49
C SER A 466 19.88 2.72 11.61
N ASN A 467 20.65 2.38 10.58
CA ASN A 467 21.61 1.27 10.61
C ASN A 467 22.97 1.71 11.21
N CYS A 468 22.94 2.57 12.23
CA CYS A 468 24.12 3.27 12.73
C CYS A 468 24.17 3.31 14.25
N TYR A 469 25.36 3.12 14.81
CA TYR A 469 25.60 3.37 16.22
C TYR A 469 25.54 4.87 16.55
N GLY A 470 25.20 5.19 17.80
CA GLY A 470 25.39 6.54 18.36
C GLY A 470 24.41 7.61 17.87
N GLY A 471 23.23 7.23 17.36
CA GLY A 471 22.15 8.16 17.02
C GLY A 471 22.30 8.90 15.68
N LEU A 472 23.28 8.51 14.85
CA LEU A 472 23.38 9.02 13.47
C LEU A 472 22.15 8.58 12.66
N LYS A 473 21.58 9.50 11.88
CA LYS A 473 20.46 9.19 10.97
C LYS A 473 20.90 8.33 9.78
N PHE A 474 22.17 8.40 9.38
CA PHE A 474 22.73 7.63 8.27
C PHE A 474 24.25 7.44 8.44
N CYS A 475 24.75 6.32 7.89
CA CYS A 475 26.16 5.91 7.82
C CYS A 475 26.54 5.92 6.34
#